data_AF-X6FN43-F1
#
_entry.id   AF-X6FN43-F1
#
_cell.length_a   1.000
_cell.length_b   1.000
_cell.length_c   1.000
_cell.angle_alpha   90.00
_cell.angle_beta   90.00
_cell.angle_gamma   90.00
#
_symmetry.space_group_name_H-M   'P 1'
#
loop_
_entity.id
_entity.type
_entity.pdbx_description
1 polymer ?
#
loop_
_entity_poly.entity_id
_entity_poly.type
_entity_poly.pdbx_seq_one_letter_code
_entity_poly.pdbx_strand_id
1 'polypeptide(L)' 'MRNLPSDIAADVVIEVSRLLDDAEDLAPLPVHALVKRIRTTLQTRLSDQAIEELVVEMASKRGLPMVFDNPAA' A
#
# COMPACT_ATOMS: atom_id res chain seq x y z
N MET A 1 9.26 12.01 13.06
CA MET A 1 9.36 11.39 11.72
C MET A 1 10.33 10.22 11.84
N ARG A 2 9.91 8.99 11.52
CA ARG A 2 10.83 7.85 11.50
C ARG A 2 11.85 8.13 10.39
N ASN A 3 13.16 8.05 10.68
CA ASN A 3 14.17 8.07 9.63
C ASN A 3 13.85 6.91 8.70
N LEU A 4 13.46 7.20 7.46
CA LEU A 4 13.32 6.15 6.46
C LEU A 4 14.72 5.57 6.22
N PRO A 5 14.91 4.26 6.38
CA PRO A 5 16.10 3.59 5.87
C PRO A 5 16.30 4.01 4.41
N SER A 6 17.54 4.26 4.02
CA SER A 6 17.94 4.68 2.66
C SER A 6 17.57 3.70 1.54
N ASP A 7 16.84 2.63 1.87
CA ASP A 7 16.39 1.55 1.00
C ASP A 7 14.87 1.27 1.16
N ILE A 8 14.10 2.13 1.87
CA ILE A 8 12.65 2.15 1.61
C ILE A 8 12.52 2.64 0.17
N ALA A 9 12.09 1.74 -0.71
CA ALA A 9 11.83 2.02 -2.11
C ALA A 9 10.87 3.20 -2.20
N ALA A 10 11.40 4.41 -2.36
CA ALA A 10 10.63 5.64 -2.43
C ALA A 10 9.55 5.54 -3.52
N ASP A 11 9.87 4.82 -4.60
CA ASP A 11 8.95 4.47 -5.68
C ASP A 11 7.70 3.74 -5.16
N VAL A 12 7.83 2.83 -4.19
CA VAL A 12 6.69 2.13 -3.58
C VAL A 12 5.86 3.10 -2.75
N VAL A 13 6.47 4.01 -2.00
CA VAL A 13 5.75 5.03 -1.22
C VAL A 13 4.99 6.00 -2.14
N ILE A 14 5.62 6.40 -3.25
CA ILE A 14 5.02 7.26 -4.27
C ILE A 14 3.84 6.55 -4.92
N GLU A 15 4.01 5.29 -5.33
CA GLU A 15 2.95 4.52 -5.98
C GLU A 15 1.79 4.21 -5.02
N VAL A 16 2.08 3.86 -3.76
CA VAL A 16 1.03 3.72 -2.72
C VAL A 16 0.29 5.04 -2.55
N SER A 17 0.98 6.18 -2.47
CA SER A 17 0.32 7.48 -2.37
C SER A 17 -0.60 7.73 -3.55
N ARG A 18 -0.09 7.55 -4.77
CA ARG A 18 -0.85 7.73 -6.01
C ARG A 18 -2.10 6.83 -6.04
N LEU A 19 -1.96 5.56 -5.68
CA LEU A 19 -3.07 4.61 -5.63
C LEU A 19 -4.12 5.00 -4.58
N LEU A 20 -3.71 5.51 -3.42
CA LEU A 20 -4.63 5.95 -2.38
C LEU A 20 -5.36 7.25 -2.77
N ASP A 21 -4.65 8.18 -3.42
CA ASP A 21 -5.23 9.44 -3.89
C ASP A 21 -6.20 9.19 -5.07
N ASP A 22 -5.92 8.20 -5.95
CA ASP A 22 -6.82 7.75 -7.01
C ASP A 22 -8.03 6.93 -6.50
N ALA A 23 -8.00 6.48 -5.24
CA ALA A 23 -8.96 5.52 -4.71
C ALA A 23 -10.11 6.13 -3.88
N GLU A 24 -10.33 7.45 -3.95
CA GLU A 24 -11.52 8.08 -3.36
C GLU A 24 -12.83 7.40 -3.82
N ASP A 25 -12.88 6.90 -5.06
CA ASP A 25 -14.04 6.17 -5.62
C ASP A 25 -14.08 4.67 -5.28
N LEU A 26 -13.02 4.13 -4.66
CA LEU A 26 -12.82 2.69 -4.42
C LEU A 26 -12.94 2.30 -2.94
N ALA A 27 -13.50 3.17 -2.10
CA ALA A 27 -13.76 2.88 -0.70
C ALA A 27 -14.82 1.76 -0.53
N PRO A 28 -14.55 0.71 0.29
CA PRO A 28 -13.36 0.48 1.10
C PRO A 28 -12.18 -0.11 0.30
N LEU A 29 -10.97 0.35 0.63
CA LEU A 29 -9.72 -0.04 -0.03
C LEU A 29 -9.39 -1.53 0.18
N PRO A 30 -9.32 -2.36 -0.86
CA PRO A 30 -8.93 -3.76 -0.74
C PRO A 30 -7.41 -3.89 -0.60
N VAL A 31 -6.93 -4.02 0.64
CA VAL A 31 -5.50 -3.94 0.98
C VAL A 31 -4.69 -5.00 0.21
N HIS A 32 -5.16 -6.25 0.21
CA HIS A 32 -4.46 -7.34 -0.48
C HIS A 32 -4.41 -7.16 -2.01
N ALA A 33 -5.46 -6.59 -2.61
CA ALA A 33 -5.48 -6.31 -4.04
C ALA A 33 -4.54 -5.16 -4.41
N LEU A 34 -4.43 -4.13 -3.54
CA LEU A 34 -3.47 -3.04 -3.72
C LEU A 34 -2.02 -3.54 -3.67
N VAL A 35 -1.69 -4.45 -2.74
CA VAL A 35 -0.35 -5.08 -2.69
C VAL A 35 -0.02 -5.81 -4.00
N LYS A 36 -0.97 -6.59 -4.52
CA LYS A 36 -0.82 -7.27 -5.83
C LYS A 36 -0.59 -6.27 -6.97
N ARG A 37 -1.33 -5.16 -7.00
CA ARG A 37 -1.17 -4.12 -8.01
C ARG A 37 0.19 -3.42 -7.93
N ILE A 38 0.68 -3.15 -6.73
CA ILE A 38 2.02 -2.58 -6.51
C ILE A 38 3.08 -3.56 -7.03
N ARG A 39 2.93 -4.86 -6.76
CA ARG A 39 3.84 -5.91 -7.26
C ARG A 39 3.90 -6.04 -8.78
N THR A 40 2.77 -5.86 -9.46
CA THR A 40 2.76 -5.89 -10.93
C THR A 40 3.33 -4.61 -11.54
N THR A 41 3.35 -3.51 -10.79
CA THR A 41 3.75 -2.19 -11.29
C THR A 41 5.21 -1.88 -11.00
N LEU A 42 5.73 -2.30 -9.84
CA LEU A 42 7.08 -1.96 -9.37
C LEU A 42 7.89 -3.21 -9.03
N GLN A 43 9.14 -3.23 -9.50
CA GLN A 43 10.14 -4.16 -9.00
C GLN A 43 10.71 -3.63 -7.68
N THR A 44 10.31 -4.25 -6.57
CA THR A 44 10.74 -3.87 -5.22
C THR A 44 11.23 -5.08 -4.43
N ARG A 45 12.19 -4.84 -3.53
CA ARG A 45 12.72 -5.82 -2.57
C ARG A 45 11.87 -5.93 -1.31
N LEU A 46 10.93 -5.00 -1.09
CA LEU A 46 10.01 -5.08 0.03
C LEU A 46 9.20 -6.37 -0.05
N SER A 47 8.90 -7.03 1.07
CA SER A 47 7.98 -8.17 1.12
C SER A 47 6.54 -7.70 0.93
N ASP A 48 5.63 -8.62 0.59
CA ASP A 48 4.21 -8.30 0.47
C ASP A 48 3.65 -7.78 1.80
N GLN A 49 4.09 -8.36 2.92
CA GLN A 49 3.78 -7.87 4.27
C GLN A 49 4.28 -6.43 4.50
N ALA A 50 5.50 -6.09 4.08
CA ALA A 50 6.03 -4.74 4.25
C ALA A 50 5.27 -3.71 3.39
N ILE A 51 4.81 -4.11 2.20
CA ILE A 51 3.95 -3.28 1.34
C ILE A 51 2.57 -3.12 1.99
N GLU A 52 2.01 -4.20 2.55
CA GLU A 52 0.74 -4.19 3.26
C GLU A 52 0.76 -3.25 4.47
N GLU A 53 1.78 -3.35 5.32
CA GLU A 53 1.99 -2.46 6.46
C GLU A 53 2.07 -0.99 6.02
N LEU A 54 2.77 -0.71 4.91
CA LEU A 54 2.87 0.63 4.34
C LEU A 54 1.51 1.15 3.85
N VAL A 55 0.76 0.34 3.12
CA VAL A 55 -0.60 0.69 2.63
C VAL A 55 -1.51 1.01 3.81
N VAL A 56 -1.52 0.16 4.84
CA VAL A 56 -2.34 0.34 6.04
C VAL A 56 -1.95 1.61 6.79
N GLU A 57 -0.65 1.86 7.00
CA GLU A 57 -0.17 3.06 7.68
C GLU A 57 -0.61 4.33 6.92
N MET A 58 -0.47 4.33 5.59
CA MET A 58 -0.75 5.49 4.74
C MET A 58 -2.25 5.75 4.55
N ALA A 59 -3.06 4.70 4.44
CA ALA A 59 -4.51 4.80 4.37
C ALA A 59 -5.10 5.22 5.73
N SER A 60 -4.60 4.67 6.84
CA SER A 60 -5.02 5.05 8.20
C SER A 60 -4.78 6.53 8.47
N LYS A 61 -3.62 7.08 8.08
CA LYS A 61 -3.31 8.51 8.23
C LYS A 61 -4.24 9.42 7.42
N ARG A 62 -4.79 8.92 6.32
CA ARG A 62 -5.77 9.62 5.47
C ARG A 62 -7.22 9.40 5.93
N GLY A 63 -7.47 8.55 6.94
CA GLY A 63 -8.82 8.20 7.38
C GLY A 63 -9.60 7.38 6.36
N LEU A 64 -8.90 6.71 5.42
CA LEU A 64 -9.55 5.93 4.37
C LEU A 64 -10.04 4.58 4.92
N PRO A 65 -11.30 4.19 4.65
CA PRO A 65 -11.81 2.88 5.04
C PRO A 65 -11.08 1.79 4.24
N MET A 66 -10.73 0.70 4.93
CA MET A 66 -9.98 -0.42 4.35
C MET A 66 -10.72 -1.73 4.58
N VAL A 67 -10.56 -2.67 3.65
CA VAL A 67 -10.99 -4.06 3.79
C VAL A 67 -9.77 -4.99 3.65
N PHE A 68 -9.67 -5.93 4.59
CA PHE A 68 -8.62 -6.95 4.62
C PHE A 68 -9.21 -8.24 4.09
N ASP A 69 -9.16 -8.42 2.77
CA ASP A 69 -9.59 -9.66 2.14
C ASP A 69 -8.53 -10.74 2.40
N ASN A 70 -8.92 -11.83 3.08
CA ASN A 70 -8.06 -12.98 3.30
C ASN A 70 -7.90 -13.75 1.97
N PRO A 71 -6.68 -13.96 1.43
CA PRO A 71 -6.49 -14.76 0.22
C PRO A 71 -6.72 -16.27 0.42
N ALA A 72 -7.21 -16.73 1.58
CA ALA A 72 -7.53 -18.13 1.80
C ALA A 72 -8.91 -18.52 1.23
N ALA A 73 -8.93 -18.78 -0.08
CA ALA A 73 -9.67 -19.89 -0.69
C ALA A 73 -8.92 -20.36 -1.94
#